data_AF-H2ZGI8-F1
#
_entry.id   AF-H2ZGI8-F1
#
_cell.length_a   1.000
_cell.length_b   1.000
_cell.length_c   1.000
_cell.angle_alpha   90.00
_cell.angle_beta   90.00
_cell.angle_gamma   90.00
#
_symmetry.space_group_name_H-M   'P 1'
#
loop_
_entity.id
_entity.type
_entity.pdbx_description
1 polymer ?
#
loop_
_entity_poly.entity_id
_entity_poly.type
_entity_poly.pdbx_seq_one_letter_code
_entity_poly.pdbx_strand_id
1 'polypeptide(L)'
;MLCAVSYCLTGICGYLTFGDDAKSDILQNYNANDFFVIAARIAIVIAMLTSYPILQFCGRAAIITLFIKMRIFSTSPQQRIEKLRRYLLTLTWFFTSLVLALFIPNIGEAIAVVGGLAGCFIMLFPGLCLTVLAVNLNSSSKWKVRILILVGASYSVIGTFLFGEITTEAIMNDISSASSELSSTCYAS
;
A
#
# COMPACT_ATOMS: atom_id res chain seq x y z
N MET A 1 13.78 15.41 2.76
CA MET A 1 15.13 15.28 3.38
C MET A 1 15.05 14.82 4.83
N LEU A 2 14.33 15.51 5.73
CA LEU A 2 14.20 15.07 7.13
C LEU A 2 13.68 13.63 7.29
N CYS A 3 12.62 13.24 6.57
CA CYS A 3 12.06 11.88 6.64
C CYS A 3 13.06 10.79 6.22
N ALA A 4 13.86 11.06 5.19
CA ALA A 4 14.85 10.11 4.70
C ALA A 4 15.96 9.91 5.75
N VAL A 5 16.45 11.00 6.35
CA VAL A 5 17.45 10.95 7.42
C VAL A 5 16.91 10.21 8.63
N SER A 6 15.69 10.51 9.10
CA SER A 6 15.10 9.83 10.25
C SER A 6 14.84 8.34 9.99
N TYR A 7 14.45 7.98 8.76
CA TYR A 7 14.23 6.59 8.39
C TYR A 7 15.55 5.81 8.32
N CYS A 8 16.57 6.38 7.68
CA CYS A 8 17.90 5.77 7.61
C CYS A 8 18.53 5.64 9.00
N LEU A 9 18.42 6.69 9.84
CA LEU A 9 18.95 6.65 11.20
C LEU A 9 18.28 5.56 12.03
N THR A 10 16.95 5.47 11.99
CA THR A 10 16.19 4.41 12.69
C THR A 10 16.58 3.03 12.16
N GLY A 11 16.73 2.87 10.85
CA GLY A 11 17.14 1.60 10.24
C GLY A 11 18.55 1.16 10.64
N ILE A 12 19.53 2.08 10.58
CA ILE A 12 20.93 1.80 10.97
C ILE A 12 21.02 1.46 12.46
N CYS A 13 20.37 2.25 13.33
CA CYS A 13 20.36 1.98 14.77
C CYS A 13 19.65 0.65 15.10
N GLY A 14 18.56 0.33 14.39
CA GLY A 14 17.86 -0.96 14.53
C GLY A 14 18.74 -2.14 14.13
N TYR A 15 19.43 -2.04 12.99
CA TYR A 15 20.36 -3.07 12.52
C TYR A 15 21.56 -3.26 13.45
N LEU A 16 22.14 -2.18 13.99
CA LEU A 16 23.25 -2.30 14.95
C LEU A 16 22.85 -2.96 16.29
N THR A 17 21.56 -2.92 16.65
CA THR A 17 21.08 -3.47 17.94
C THR A 17 20.82 -4.98 17.88
N PHE A 18 20.28 -5.47 16.77
CA PHE A 18 19.89 -6.88 16.61
C PHE A 18 20.71 -7.65 15.57
N GLY A 19 21.47 -6.96 14.72
CA GLY A 19 22.23 -7.57 13.64
C GLY A 19 21.34 -8.33 12.66
N ASP A 20 21.75 -9.55 12.34
CA ASP A 20 21.04 -10.44 11.40
C ASP A 20 19.77 -11.08 11.98
N ASP A 21 19.57 -11.07 13.30
CA ASP A 21 18.36 -11.64 13.94
C ASP A 21 17.16 -10.65 13.95
N ALA A 22 17.24 -9.55 13.19
CA ALA A 22 16.21 -8.53 13.14
C ALA A 22 14.95 -9.00 12.39
N LYS A 23 13.90 -9.38 13.13
CA LYS A 23 12.54 -9.59 12.58
C LYS A 23 11.96 -8.35 11.88
N SER A 24 11.06 -8.59 10.93
CA SER A 24 10.35 -7.55 10.15
C SER A 24 9.60 -6.53 11.01
N ASP A 25 9.14 -6.95 12.19
CA ASP A 25 8.70 -6.05 13.25
C ASP A 25 9.76 -6.02 14.35
N ILE A 26 10.54 -4.93 14.37
CA ILE A 26 11.65 -4.75 15.31
C ILE A 26 11.19 -4.76 16.77
N LEU A 27 9.92 -4.43 17.06
CA LEU A 27 9.37 -4.47 18.42
C LEU A 27 9.16 -5.91 18.92
N GLN A 28 9.19 -6.92 18.04
CA GLN A 28 9.11 -8.33 18.44
C GLN A 28 10.44 -8.90 18.96
N ASN A 29 11.57 -8.27 18.65
CA ASN A 29 12.88 -8.71 19.16
C ASN A 29 13.15 -8.21 20.59
N TYR A 30 12.42 -7.18 21.03
CA TYR A 30 12.49 -6.71 22.41
C TYR A 30 11.59 -7.52 23.36
N ASN A 31 11.97 -7.60 24.63
CA ASN A 31 11.18 -8.28 25.64
C ASN A 31 9.83 -7.55 25.84
N ALA A 32 8.72 -8.29 25.79
CA ALA A 32 7.37 -7.73 25.89
C ALA A 32 7.07 -7.10 27.26
N ASN A 33 7.85 -7.41 28.30
CA ASN A 33 7.67 -6.87 29.64
C ASN A 33 8.34 -5.50 29.86
N ASP A 34 9.13 -5.01 28.90
CA ASP A 34 9.75 -3.70 29.02
C ASP A 34 8.73 -2.57 28.82
N PHE A 35 8.67 -1.66 29.79
CA PHE A 35 7.73 -0.53 29.79
C PHE A 35 7.82 0.32 28.51
N PHE A 36 9.03 0.55 27.99
CA PHE A 36 9.25 1.31 26.77
C PHE A 36 8.67 0.64 25.52
N VAL A 37 8.78 -0.69 25.43
CA VAL A 37 8.25 -1.46 24.28
C VAL A 37 6.73 -1.44 24.30
N ILE A 38 6.13 -1.64 25.48
CA ILE A 38 4.68 -1.55 25.66
C ILE A 38 4.18 -0.15 25.27
N ALA A 39 4.85 0.90 25.76
CA ALA A 39 4.51 2.29 25.42
C ALA A 39 4.61 2.55 23.90
N ALA A 40 5.66 2.06 23.23
CA ALA A 40 5.81 2.18 21.78
C ALA A 40 4.71 1.45 21.01
N ARG A 41 4.34 0.22 21.43
CA ARG A 41 3.23 -0.54 20.82
C ARG A 41 1.91 0.23 20.96
N ILE A 42 1.62 0.75 22.16
CA ILE A 42 0.41 1.54 22.40
C ILE A 42 0.39 2.80 21.50
N ALA A 43 1.52 3.50 21.37
CA ALA A 43 1.62 4.68 20.51
C ALA A 43 1.34 4.35 19.04
N ILE A 44 1.90 3.25 18.51
CA ILE A 44 1.63 2.78 17.14
C ILE A 44 0.15 2.43 16.96
N VAL A 45 -0.45 1.72 17.93
CA VAL A 45 -1.88 1.36 17.89
C VAL A 45 -2.76 2.61 17.89
N ILE A 46 -2.48 3.61 18.74
CA ILE A 46 -3.24 4.87 18.77
C ILE A 46 -3.09 5.62 17.43
N ALA A 47 -1.89 5.66 16.86
CA ALA A 47 -1.66 6.28 15.56
C ALA A 47 -2.45 5.58 14.43
N MET A 48 -2.50 4.24 14.44
CA MET A 48 -3.30 3.45 13.50
C MET A 48 -4.81 3.70 13.68
N LEU A 49 -5.31 3.65 14.93
CA LEU A 49 -6.72 3.92 15.25
C LEU A 49 -7.15 5.32 14.83
N THR A 50 -6.26 6.30 14.91
CA THR A 50 -6.53 7.68 14.48
C THR A 50 -6.47 7.83 12.96
N SER A 51 -5.56 7.14 12.29
CA SER A 51 -5.39 7.21 10.83
C SER A 51 -6.51 6.48 10.08
N TYR A 52 -7.00 5.37 10.63
CA TYR A 52 -8.05 4.56 10.04
C TYR A 52 -9.33 5.32 9.66
N PRO A 53 -9.97 6.13 10.55
CA PRO A 53 -11.17 6.88 10.19
C PRO A 53 -10.89 7.95 9.13
N ILE A 54 -9.69 8.55 9.12
CA ILE A 54 -9.27 9.52 8.11
C ILE A 54 -9.21 8.84 6.73
N LEU A 55 -8.56 7.67 6.66
CA LEU A 55 -8.46 6.88 5.43
C LEU A 55 -9.84 6.42 4.94
N GLN A 56 -10.72 5.96 5.84
CA GLN A 56 -12.09 5.56 5.51
C GLN A 56 -12.91 6.72 4.93
N PHE A 57 -12.73 7.93 5.49
CA PHE A 57 -13.38 9.14 4.99
C PHE A 57 -12.89 9.51 3.58
N CYS A 58 -11.57 9.53 3.37
CA CYS A 58 -10.96 9.79 2.06
C CYS A 58 -11.38 8.74 1.02
N GLY A 59 -11.38 7.45 1.39
CA GLY A 59 -11.80 6.35 0.53
C GLY A 59 -13.27 6.48 0.10
N ARG A 60 -14.16 6.81 1.03
CA ARG A 60 -15.58 7.08 0.70
C ARG A 60 -15.70 8.23 -0.30
N ALA A 61 -15.01 9.35 -0.07
CA ALA A 61 -15.06 10.50 -0.96
C ALA A 61 -14.55 10.14 -2.38
N ALA A 62 -13.43 9.43 -2.46
CA ALA A 62 -12.86 8.98 -3.73
C ALA A 62 -13.80 8.06 -4.50
N ILE A 63 -14.38 7.05 -3.84
CA ILE A 63 -15.33 6.11 -4.44
C ILE A 63 -16.60 6.84 -4.92
N ILE A 64 -17.14 7.77 -4.13
CA ILE A 64 -18.30 8.58 -4.56
C ILE A 64 -17.99 9.35 -5.83
N THR A 65 -16.88 10.08 -5.87
CA THR A 65 -16.46 10.85 -7.04
C THR A 65 -16.25 9.97 -8.26
N LEU A 66 -15.64 8.78 -8.09
CA LEU A 66 -15.38 7.84 -9.16
C LEU A 66 -16.68 7.27 -9.72
N PHE A 67 -17.61 6.81 -8.87
CA PHE A 67 -18.92 6.28 -9.29
C PHE A 67 -19.78 7.33 -10.02
N ILE A 68 -19.76 8.59 -9.58
CA ILE A 68 -20.45 9.69 -10.27
C ILE A 68 -19.82 9.92 -11.64
N LYS A 69 -18.49 9.96 -11.73
CA LYS A 69 -17.77 10.21 -12.98
C LYS A 69 -17.92 9.07 -14.00
N MET A 70 -18.06 7.82 -13.54
CA MET A 70 -18.32 6.66 -14.39
C MET A 70 -19.80 6.54 -14.84
N ARG A 71 -20.68 7.50 -14.51
CA ARG A 71 -22.14 7.46 -14.80
C ARG A 71 -22.87 6.19 -14.35
N ILE A 72 -22.30 5.41 -13.43
CA ILE A 72 -22.91 4.15 -12.97
C ILE A 72 -24.14 4.41 -12.07
N PHE A 73 -24.19 5.57 -11.41
CA PHE A 73 -25.32 5.98 -10.58
C PHE A 73 -26.00 7.23 -11.18
N SER A 74 -27.26 7.07 -11.58
CA SER A 74 -28.15 8.21 -11.83
C SER A 74 -28.47 8.89 -10.50
N THR A 75 -28.57 10.21 -10.55
CA THR A 75 -28.70 11.14 -9.42
C THR A 75 -30.01 10.94 -8.66
N SER A 76 -30.15 9.89 -7.86
CA SER A 76 -31.27 9.77 -6.90
C SER A 76 -30.74 9.70 -5.45
N PRO A 77 -31.04 10.71 -4.61
CA PRO A 77 -30.56 10.75 -3.23
C PRO A 77 -31.48 9.89 -2.36
N GLN A 78 -31.33 8.57 -2.39
CA GLN A 78 -32.03 7.70 -1.44
C GLN A 78 -31.17 7.49 -0.19
N GLN A 79 -31.60 8.08 0.93
CA GLN A 79 -30.96 7.93 2.26
C GLN A 79 -30.72 6.47 2.68
N ARG A 80 -31.49 5.52 2.14
CA ARG A 80 -31.32 4.07 2.35
C ARG A 80 -30.06 3.52 1.66
N ILE A 81 -29.71 4.06 0.50
CA ILE A 81 -28.50 3.70 -0.26
C ILE A 81 -27.25 4.20 0.47
N GLU A 82 -27.30 5.38 1.10
CA GLU A 82 -26.17 5.91 1.89
C GLU A 82 -25.81 5.02 3.09
N LYS A 83 -26.80 4.50 3.83
CA LYS A 83 -26.56 3.58 4.95
C LYS A 83 -26.00 2.24 4.47
N LEU A 84 -26.59 1.68 3.41
CA LEU A 84 -26.11 0.42 2.82
C LEU A 84 -24.69 0.58 2.26
N ARG A 85 -24.38 1.74 1.66
CA ARG A 85 -23.04 2.04 1.13
C ARG A 85 -22.01 2.15 2.25
N ARG A 86 -22.34 2.76 3.39
CA ARG A 86 -21.47 2.76 4.58
C ARG A 86 -21.24 1.35 5.11
N TYR A 87 -22.30 0.55 5.19
CA TYR A 87 -22.20 -0.82 5.66
C TYR A 87 -21.36 -1.68 4.72
N LEU A 88 -21.59 -1.60 3.41
CA LEU A 88 -20.78 -2.28 2.40
C LEU A 88 -19.33 -1.79 2.41
N LEU A 89 -19.06 -0.49 2.57
CA LEU A 89 -17.68 0.01 2.64
C LEU A 89 -16.92 -0.58 3.83
N THR A 90 -17.54 -0.56 5.01
CA THR A 90 -16.93 -1.12 6.23
C THR A 90 -16.80 -2.63 6.14
N LEU A 91 -17.78 -3.31 5.56
CA LEU A 91 -17.75 -4.76 5.34
C LEU A 91 -16.63 -5.14 4.35
N THR A 92 -16.57 -4.50 3.18
CA THR A 92 -15.50 -4.71 2.21
C THR A 92 -14.14 -4.37 2.80
N TRP A 93 -14.02 -3.28 3.56
CA TRP A 93 -12.76 -2.93 4.23
C TRP A 93 -12.35 -3.97 5.26
N PHE A 94 -13.28 -4.45 6.08
CA PHE A 94 -13.01 -5.49 7.07
C PHE A 94 -12.63 -6.81 6.41
N PHE A 95 -13.38 -7.24 5.39
CA PHE A 95 -13.07 -8.46 4.64
C PHE A 95 -11.74 -8.36 3.90
N THR A 96 -11.43 -7.22 3.27
CA THR A 96 -10.13 -7.03 2.60
C THR A 96 -8.98 -7.07 3.61
N SER A 97 -9.13 -6.42 4.77
CA SER A 97 -8.13 -6.51 5.85
C SER A 97 -7.98 -7.94 6.39
N LEU A 98 -9.07 -8.69 6.51
CA LEU A 98 -9.06 -10.06 7.01
C LEU A 98 -8.44 -11.02 5.99
N VAL A 99 -8.77 -10.87 4.72
CA VAL A 99 -8.15 -11.63 3.63
C VAL A 99 -6.65 -11.33 3.56
N LEU A 100 -6.25 -10.06 3.60
CA LEU A 100 -4.83 -9.68 3.65
C LEU A 100 -4.10 -10.30 4.86
N ALA A 101 -4.73 -10.28 6.04
CA ALA A 101 -4.15 -10.88 7.24
C ALA A 101 -4.02 -12.42 7.16
N LEU A 102 -4.90 -13.09 6.41
CA LEU A 102 -4.83 -14.53 6.19
C LEU A 102 -3.79 -14.91 5.14
N PHE A 103 -3.59 -14.08 4.12
CA PHE A 103 -2.63 -14.35 3.04
C PHE A 103 -1.21 -13.91 3.38
N ILE A 104 -1.02 -12.94 4.29
CA ILE A 104 0.30 -12.37 4.57
C ILE A 104 0.54 -12.36 6.09
N PRO A 105 1.08 -13.43 6.68
CA PRO A 105 1.44 -13.47 8.10
C PRO A 105 2.65 -12.57 8.43
N ASN A 106 3.39 -12.12 7.41
CA ASN A 106 4.59 -11.29 7.55
C ASN A 106 4.30 -9.80 7.28
N ILE A 107 4.44 -8.96 8.30
CA ILE A 107 4.18 -7.51 8.21
C ILE A 107 5.07 -6.82 7.16
N GLY A 108 6.32 -7.28 6.99
CA GLY A 108 7.26 -6.74 6.01
C GLY A 108 6.77 -6.90 4.56
N GLU A 109 6.28 -8.09 4.22
CA GLU A 109 5.75 -8.40 2.87
C GLU A 109 4.48 -7.61 2.57
N ALA A 110 3.60 -7.48 3.58
CA ALA A 110 2.38 -6.67 3.44
C ALA A 110 2.72 -5.20 3.15
N ILE A 111 3.71 -4.64 3.85
CA ILE A 111 4.18 -3.26 3.63
C ILE A 111 4.81 -3.13 2.24
N ALA A 112 5.59 -4.11 1.79
CA ALA A 112 6.20 -4.10 0.45
C ALA A 112 5.14 -4.05 -0.65
N VAL A 113 4.15 -4.95 -0.63
CA VAL A 113 3.07 -4.98 -1.64
C VAL A 113 2.25 -3.70 -1.63
N VAL A 114 1.87 -3.19 -0.45
CA VAL A 114 1.11 -1.94 -0.33
C VAL A 114 1.92 -0.75 -0.81
N GLY A 115 3.22 -0.68 -0.47
CA GLY A 115 4.15 0.35 -0.92
C GLY A 115 4.35 0.33 -2.44
N GLY A 116 4.51 -0.87 -3.03
CA GLY A 116 4.61 -1.04 -4.47
C GLY A 116 3.34 -0.59 -5.20
N LEU A 117 2.17 -0.96 -4.68
CA LEU A 117 0.88 -0.53 -5.22
C LEU A 117 0.73 1.00 -5.14
N ALA A 118 1.07 1.59 -4.00
CA ALA A 118 1.03 3.04 -3.81
C ALA A 118 2.00 3.75 -4.77
N GLY A 119 3.23 3.26 -4.91
CA GLY A 119 4.23 3.77 -5.85
C GLY A 119 3.76 3.70 -7.30
N CYS A 120 3.13 2.59 -7.69
CA CYS A 120 2.53 2.43 -9.00
C CYS A 120 1.45 3.51 -9.25
N PHE A 121 0.53 3.72 -8.31
CA PHE A 121 -0.49 4.76 -8.44
C PHE A 121 0.10 6.18 -8.49
N ILE A 122 1.11 6.47 -7.67
CA ILE A 122 1.80 7.76 -7.65
C ILE A 122 2.49 8.05 -8.99
N MET A 123 3.04 7.04 -9.67
CA MET A 123 3.66 7.19 -11.00
C MET A 123 2.63 7.18 -12.14
N LEU A 124 1.53 6.48 -11.98
CA LEU A 124 0.50 6.34 -13.01
C LEU A 124 -0.36 7.60 -13.12
N PHE A 125 -0.62 8.32 -12.02
CA PHE A 125 -1.34 9.58 -12.03
C PHE A 125 -0.67 10.68 -12.89
N PRO A 126 0.62 11.02 -12.73
CA PRO A 126 1.30 11.98 -13.60
C PRO A 126 1.38 11.46 -15.04
N GLY A 127 1.59 10.15 -15.25
CA GLY A 127 1.59 9.57 -16.60
C GLY A 127 0.26 9.75 -17.36
N LEU A 128 -0.86 9.48 -16.69
CA LEU A 128 -2.20 9.71 -17.23
C LEU A 128 -2.49 11.20 -17.45
N CYS A 129 -2.12 12.06 -16.48
CA CYS A 129 -2.30 13.50 -16.61
C CYS A 129 -1.53 14.05 -17.81
N LEU A 130 -0.28 13.62 -18.01
CA LEU A 130 0.57 14.01 -19.14
C LEU A 130 -0.04 13.56 -20.47
N THR A 131 -0.57 12.34 -20.53
CA THR A 131 -1.20 11.78 -21.74
C THR A 131 -2.49 12.51 -22.08
N VAL A 132 -3.35 12.77 -21.09
CA VAL A 132 -4.59 13.54 -21.27
C VAL A 132 -4.28 14.98 -21.67
N LEU A 133 -3.28 15.61 -21.06
CA LEU A 133 -2.82 16.94 -21.45
C LEU A 133 -2.30 16.95 -22.89
N ALA A 134 -1.53 15.94 -23.30
CA ALA A 134 -1.02 15.82 -24.65
C ALA A 134 -2.14 15.71 -25.69
N VAL A 135 -3.20 14.96 -25.39
CA VAL A 135 -4.36 14.79 -26.27
C VAL A 135 -5.23 16.05 -26.34
N ASN A 136 -5.38 16.78 -25.24
CA ASN A 136 -6.16 18.03 -25.20
C ASN A 136 -5.39 19.26 -25.72
N LEU A 137 -4.08 19.19 -25.81
CA LEU A 137 -3.26 20.24 -26.42
C LEU A 137 -3.51 20.27 -27.93
N ASN A 138 -4.34 21.21 -28.38
CA ASN A 138 -4.53 21.53 -29.80
C ASN A 138 -3.32 22.29 -30.38
N SER A 139 -2.11 21.77 -30.16
CA SER A 139 -0.86 22.42 -30.57
C SER A 139 -0.48 22.00 -31.99
N SER A 140 -0.17 22.98 -32.84
CA SER A 140 0.32 22.78 -34.22
C SER A 140 1.60 21.92 -34.28
N SER A 141 2.40 21.90 -33.21
CA SER A 141 3.66 21.15 -33.15
C SER A 141 3.44 19.70 -32.70
N LYS A 142 3.14 18.83 -33.67
CA LYS A 142 2.92 17.38 -33.49
C LYS A 142 4.05 16.67 -32.72
N TRP A 143 5.28 17.18 -32.75
CA TRP A 143 6.42 16.58 -32.04
C TRP A 143 6.30 16.70 -30.51
N LYS A 144 5.69 17.78 -29.99
CA LYS A 144 5.61 18.06 -28.54
C LYS A 144 4.59 17.12 -27.92
N VAL A 145 3.46 16.95 -28.59
CA VAL A 145 2.42 16.00 -28.24
C VAL A 145 2.97 14.57 -28.22
N ARG A 146 3.74 14.17 -29.24
CA ARG A 146 4.38 12.85 -29.28
C ARG A 146 5.36 12.62 -28.14
N ILE A 147 6.25 13.58 -27.86
CA ILE A 147 7.19 13.48 -26.72
C ILE A 147 6.41 13.37 -25.40
N LEU A 148 5.36 14.16 -25.23
CA LEU A 148 4.58 14.18 -23.99
C LEU A 148 3.82 12.87 -23.76
N ILE A 149 3.27 12.26 -24.81
CA ILE A 149 2.65 10.91 -24.75
C ILE A 149 3.71 9.85 -24.43
N LEU A 150 4.88 9.90 -25.07
CA LEU A 150 5.96 8.95 -24.81
C LEU A 150 6.46 9.02 -23.36
N VAL A 151 6.64 10.23 -22.84
CA VAL A 151 7.00 10.43 -21.43
C VAL A 151 5.91 9.88 -20.52
N GLY A 152 4.64 10.21 -20.77
CA GLY A 152 3.51 9.68 -19.99
C GLY A 152 3.45 8.14 -19.98
N ALA A 153 3.62 7.52 -21.16
CA ALA A 153 3.67 6.07 -21.30
C ALA A 153 4.85 5.44 -20.55
N SER A 154 6.03 6.07 -20.61
CA SER A 154 7.21 5.58 -19.88
C SER A 154 7.00 5.57 -18.37
N TYR A 155 6.38 6.61 -17.80
CA TYR A 155 6.03 6.66 -16.36
C TYR A 155 5.07 5.53 -15.97
N SER A 156 4.06 5.24 -16.81
CA SER A 156 3.13 4.13 -16.56
C SER A 156 3.79 2.75 -16.67
N VAL A 157 4.69 2.56 -17.63
CA VAL A 157 5.44 1.30 -17.80
C VAL A 157 6.37 1.07 -16.61
N ILE A 158 7.13 2.08 -16.20
CA ILE A 158 8.03 2.01 -15.05
C ILE A 158 7.25 1.68 -13.77
N GLY A 159 6.12 2.36 -13.53
CA GLY A 159 5.28 2.08 -12.35
C GLY A 159 4.74 0.64 -12.33
N THR A 160 4.33 0.11 -13.48
CA THR A 160 3.83 -1.27 -13.60
C THR A 160 4.94 -2.29 -13.40
N PHE A 161 6.15 -2.03 -13.95
CA PHE A 161 7.30 -2.91 -13.80
C PHE A 161 7.75 -3.00 -12.33
N LEU A 162 7.89 -1.86 -11.65
CA LEU A 162 8.25 -1.80 -10.23
C LEU A 162 7.23 -2.53 -9.35
N PHE A 163 5.94 -2.40 -9.65
CA PHE A 163 4.91 -3.15 -8.95
C PHE A 163 5.05 -4.67 -9.15
N GLY A 164 5.34 -5.09 -10.38
CA GLY A 164 5.57 -6.50 -10.71
C GLY A 164 6.77 -7.07 -9.98
N GLU A 165 7.89 -6.33 -9.93
CA GLU A 165 9.11 -6.71 -9.21
C GLU A 165 8.83 -6.92 -7.71
N ILE A 166 8.24 -5.91 -7.06
CA ILE A 166 7.94 -5.96 -5.62
C ILE A 166 6.95 -7.09 -5.28
N THR A 167 5.98 -7.36 -6.16
CA THR A 167 5.02 -8.45 -5.95
C THR A 167 5.67 -9.82 -6.14
N THR A 168 6.59 -9.95 -7.10
CA THR A 168 7.30 -11.21 -7.37
C THR A 168 8.22 -11.57 -6.20
N GLU A 169 8.95 -10.59 -5.67
CA GLU A 169 9.76 -10.75 -4.45
C GLU A 169 8.91 -11.24 -3.28
N ALA A 170 7.74 -10.62 -3.06
CA ALA A 170 6.85 -11.00 -1.95
C ALA A 170 6.31 -12.44 -2.08
N ILE A 171 5.95 -12.86 -3.28
CA ILE A 171 5.48 -14.24 -3.54
C ILE A 171 6.62 -15.23 -3.33
N MET A 172 7.84 -14.90 -3.76
CA MET A 172 9.00 -15.78 -3.62
C MET A 172 9.40 -15.97 -2.15
N ASN A 173 9.30 -14.91 -1.34
CA ASN A 173 9.54 -14.98 0.09
C ASN A 173 8.48 -15.80 0.83
N ASP A 174 7.21 -15.73 0.42
CA ASP A 174 6.13 -16.54 1.01
C ASP A 174 6.30 -18.04 0.71
N ILE A 175 6.66 -18.40 -0.52
CA ILE A 175 6.94 -19.80 -0.92
C ILE A 175 8.16 -20.35 -0.16
N SER A 176 9.23 -19.55 -0.04
CA SER A 176 10.40 -19.89 0.77
C SER A 176 10.02 -20.19 2.21
N SER A 177 9.22 -19.32 2.84
CA SER A 177 8.75 -19.48 4.21
C SER A 177 7.93 -20.76 4.38
N ALA A 178 6.97 -21.02 3.49
CA ALA A 178 6.16 -22.23 3.50
C ALA A 178 6.99 -23.51 3.35
N SER A 179 8.02 -23.48 2.49
CA SER A 179 8.94 -24.63 2.31
C SER A 179 9.76 -24.93 3.57
N SER A 180 10.15 -23.89 4.32
CA SER A 180 10.91 -24.02 5.56
C SER A 180 10.08 -24.65 6.68
N GLU A 181 8.80 -24.27 6.81
CA GLU A 181 7.87 -24.85 7.79
C GLU A 181 7.53 -26.32 7.49
N LEU A 182 7.41 -26.68 6.21
CA LEU A 182 7.24 -28.08 5.78
C LEU A 182 8.47 -28.93 6.08
N SER A 183 9.67 -28.37 5.96
CA SER A 183 10.91 -29.08 6.30
C SER A 183 11.03 -29.31 7.81
N SER A 184 10.75 -28.29 8.64
CA SER A 184 10.85 -28.40 10.10
C SER A 184 9.81 -29.34 10.71
N THR A 185 8.61 -29.42 10.13
CA THR A 185 7.59 -30.42 10.53
C THR A 185 7.97 -31.85 10.13
N CYS A 186 8.65 -32.05 9.00
CA CYS A 186 9.17 -33.38 8.62
C CYS A 186 10.35 -33.86 9.50
N TYR A 187 11.16 -32.95 10.05
CA TYR A 187 12.27 -33.31 10.96
C TYR A 187 11.85 -33.49 12.43
N ALA A 188 10.63 -33.08 12.80
CA ALA A 188 10.10 -33.20 14.16
C ALA A 188 9.25 -34.47 14.40
N SER A 189 9.19 -35.38 13.42
CA SER A 189 8.51 -36.69 13.49
C SER A 189 9.51 -37.83 13.47
#